data_AF-W4RRJ0-F1
#
_entry.id   AF-W4RRJ0-F1
#
_cell.length_a   1.000
_cell.length_b   1.000
_cell.length_c   1.000
_cell.angle_alpha   90.00
_cell.angle_beta   90.00
_cell.angle_gamma   90.00
#
_symmetry.space_group_name_H-M   'P 1'
#
loop_
_entity.id
_entity.type
_entity.pdbx_description
1 polymer ?
#
loop_
_entity_poly.entity_id
_entity_poly.type
_entity_poly.pdbx_seq_one_letter_code
_entity_poly.pdbx_strand_id
1 'polypeptide(L)'
;MIKSRIKTIFLAASITLLAASLISFPQQSFDASIRGLNMWWEIVFPSLLPFFIVSEMLIGFGVVRFIGVLLEPLMRPLFRVPGVGGFVWAMGMASGFPAGAKLTARMRQEGQLSKIEAERLVSFTNSSNPLFIFGAVSVGFFYNVQLGVILALAITLETSALD
;
A
#
# COMPACT_ATOMS: atom_id res chain seq x y z
N MET A 1 -30.29 20.36 1.64
CA MET A 1 -29.57 21.40 0.87
C MET A 1 -28.50 22.14 1.69
N ILE A 2 -28.79 22.60 2.92
CA ILE A 2 -27.84 23.36 3.78
C ILE A 2 -26.55 22.57 4.11
N LYS A 3 -26.65 21.28 4.44
CA LYS A 3 -25.47 20.40 4.69
C LYS A 3 -24.49 20.34 3.51
N SER A 4 -24.97 20.43 2.28
CA SER A 4 -24.11 20.41 1.08
C SER A 4 -23.33 21.72 0.94
N ARG A 5 -24.00 22.87 1.11
CA ARG A 5 -23.35 24.19 1.04
C ARG A 5 -22.29 24.38 2.13
N ILE A 6 -22.55 23.90 3.35
CA ILE A 6 -21.55 23.94 4.44
C ILE A 6 -20.32 23.11 4.09
N LYS A 7 -20.48 21.91 3.53
CA LYS A 7 -19.34 21.09 3.06
C LYS A 7 -18.52 21.83 2.00
N THR A 8 -19.19 22.46 1.02
CA THR A 8 -18.50 23.23 -0.03
C THR A 8 -17.73 24.41 0.54
N ILE A 9 -18.33 25.19 1.46
CA ILE A 9 -17.66 26.32 2.10
C ILE A 9 -16.45 25.85 2.91
N PHE A 10 -16.58 24.75 3.67
CA PHE A 10 -15.47 24.18 4.42
C PHE A 10 -14.32 23.71 3.53
N LEU A 11 -14.63 23.00 2.43
CA LEU A 11 -13.61 22.57 1.47
C LEU A 11 -12.94 23.76 0.78
N ALA A 12 -13.71 24.77 0.38
CA ALA A 12 -13.19 25.98 -0.25
C ALA A 12 -12.27 26.76 0.71
N ALA A 13 -12.68 26.92 1.97
CA ALA A 13 -11.87 27.55 3.01
C ALA A 13 -10.58 26.76 3.25
N SER A 14 -10.66 25.43 3.33
CA SER A 14 -9.49 24.55 3.53
C SER A 14 -8.48 24.67 2.39
N ILE A 15 -8.94 24.66 1.13
CA ILE A 15 -8.09 24.82 -0.04
C ILE A 15 -7.49 26.23 -0.10
N THR A 16 -8.27 27.26 0.23
CA THR A 16 -7.79 28.65 0.26
C THR A 16 -6.69 28.83 1.31
N LEU A 17 -6.87 28.24 2.49
CA LEU A 17 -5.86 28.24 3.55
C LEU A 17 -4.58 27.53 3.11
N LEU A 18 -4.70 26.38 2.45
CA LEU A 18 -3.57 25.60 1.96
C LEU A 18 -2.83 26.33 0.83
N ALA A 19 -3.56 27.03 -0.05
CA ALA A 19 -2.95 27.89 -1.07
C ALA A 19 -2.22 29.09 -0.43
N ALA A 20 -2.84 29.74 0.57
CA ALA A 20 -2.22 30.85 1.28
C ALA A 20 -0.95 30.42 2.03
N SER A 21 -0.92 29.20 2.60
CA SER A 21 0.28 28.67 3.28
C SER A 21 1.40 28.37 2.29
N LEU A 22 1.11 27.79 1.12
CA LEU A 22 2.09 27.59 0.05
C LEU A 22 2.71 28.92 -0.44
N ILE A 23 1.89 29.97 -0.58
CA ILE A 23 2.35 31.30 -1.00
C ILE A 23 3.15 32.01 0.11
N SER A 24 2.76 31.84 1.37
CA SER A 24 3.42 32.48 2.52
C SER A 24 4.75 31.80 2.89
N PHE A 25 4.89 30.49 2.61
CA PHE A 25 6.07 29.67 2.93
C PHE A 25 6.60 28.93 1.69
N PRO A 26 6.99 29.63 0.61
CA PRO A 26 7.35 29.01 -0.67
C PRO A 26 8.64 28.19 -0.57
N GLN A 27 9.63 28.67 0.20
CA GLN A 27 10.90 27.98 0.39
C GLN A 27 10.71 26.65 1.12
N GLN A 28 9.98 26.65 2.23
CA GLN A 28 9.69 25.44 3.00
C GLN A 28 8.90 24.43 2.17
N SER A 29 7.94 24.90 1.38
CA SER A 29 7.13 24.07 0.48
C SER A 29 7.97 23.44 -0.63
N PHE A 30 8.90 24.21 -1.22
CA PHE A 30 9.83 23.72 -2.22
C PHE A 30 10.80 22.69 -1.63
N ASP A 31 11.44 23.01 -0.51
CA ASP A 31 12.39 22.09 0.15
C ASP A 31 11.70 20.81 0.62
N ALA A 32 10.47 20.90 1.14
CA ALA A 32 9.67 19.73 1.48
C ALA A 32 9.33 18.87 0.26
N SER A 33 9.04 19.49 -0.89
CA SER A 33 8.75 18.78 -2.13
C SER A 33 9.99 18.04 -2.66
N ILE A 34 11.17 18.69 -2.63
CA ILE A 34 12.44 18.04 -3.02
C ILE A 34 12.78 16.89 -2.08
N ARG A 35 12.62 17.07 -0.76
CA ARG A 35 12.79 15.96 0.20
C ARG A 35 11.84 14.81 -0.10
N GLY A 36 10.56 15.10 -0.36
CA GLY A 36 9.56 14.10 -0.75
C GLY A 36 9.97 13.33 -2.01
N LEU A 37 10.45 14.04 -3.04
CA LEU A 37 10.89 13.44 -4.29
C LEU A 37 12.14 12.56 -4.10
N ASN A 38 13.15 13.04 -3.36
CA ASN A 38 14.36 12.26 -3.08
C ASN A 38 14.02 10.99 -2.30
N MET A 39 13.16 11.07 -1.29
CA MET A 39 12.71 9.87 -0.58
C MET A 39 11.98 8.89 -1.49
N TRP A 40 11.10 9.38 -2.36
CA TRP A 40 10.43 8.51 -3.32
C TRP A 40 11.45 7.83 -4.26
N TRP A 41 12.42 8.60 -4.78
CA TRP A 41 13.39 8.12 -5.76
C TRP A 41 14.46 7.18 -5.18
N GLU A 42 15.00 7.50 -4.00
CA GLU A 42 16.12 6.78 -3.40
C GLU A 42 15.65 5.54 -2.63
N ILE A 43 14.40 5.55 -2.14
CA ILE A 43 13.92 4.54 -1.20
C ILE A 43 12.70 3.80 -1.77
N VAL A 44 11.62 4.52 -2.08
CA VAL A 44 10.33 3.88 -2.44
C VAL A 44 10.42 3.21 -3.80
N PHE A 45 11.03 3.88 -4.79
CA PHE A 45 11.12 3.36 -6.15
C PHE A 45 12.01 2.10 -6.24
N PRO A 46 13.26 2.09 -5.71
CA PRO A 46 14.13 0.92 -5.82
C PRO A 46 13.66 -0.25 -4.98
N SER A 47 12.93 0.00 -3.87
CA SER A 47 12.38 -1.07 -3.04
C SER A 47 11.17 -1.75 -3.68
N LEU A 48 10.28 -1.02 -4.36
CA LEU A 48 9.06 -1.58 -4.94
C LEU A 48 9.23 -2.14 -6.36
N LEU A 49 10.10 -1.52 -7.16
CA LEU A 49 10.24 -1.86 -8.58
C LEU A 49 10.59 -3.34 -8.84
N PRO A 50 11.56 -3.97 -8.13
CA PRO A 50 11.88 -5.38 -8.32
C PRO A 50 10.68 -6.30 -8.10
N PHE A 51 9.87 -6.04 -7.07
CA PHE A 51 8.67 -6.82 -6.78
C PHE A 51 7.61 -6.64 -7.86
N PHE A 52 7.46 -5.44 -8.42
CA PHE A 52 6.56 -5.23 -9.55
C PHE A 52 6.99 -6.02 -10.77
N ILE A 53 8.27 -5.95 -11.15
CA ILE A 53 8.79 -6.68 -12.31
C ILE A 53 8.59 -8.19 -12.13
N VAL A 54 9.01 -8.73 -10.98
CA VAL A 54 8.87 -10.17 -10.68
C VAL A 54 7.40 -10.58 -10.66
N SER A 55 6.52 -9.77 -10.08
CA SER A 55 5.08 -10.08 -10.06
C SER A 55 4.51 -10.17 -11.47
N GLU A 56 4.80 -9.19 -12.32
CA GLU A 56 4.31 -9.18 -13.71
C GLU A 56 4.88 -10.35 -14.52
N MET A 57 6.15 -10.73 -14.30
CA MET A 57 6.73 -11.93 -14.91
C MET A 57 6.01 -13.20 -14.47
N LEU A 58 5.76 -13.36 -13.16
CA LEU A 58 5.05 -14.53 -12.62
C LEU A 58 3.60 -14.62 -13.12
N ILE A 59 2.91 -13.47 -13.22
CA ILE A 59 1.56 -13.38 -13.80
C ILE A 59 1.60 -13.77 -15.27
N GLY A 60 2.50 -13.16 -16.05
CA GLY A 60 2.64 -13.39 -17.49
C GLY A 60 3.04 -14.82 -17.85
N PHE A 61 3.84 -15.48 -17.02
CA PHE A 61 4.22 -16.90 -17.17
C PHE A 61 3.14 -17.87 -16.68
N GLY A 62 2.04 -17.39 -16.08
CA GLY A 62 0.97 -18.24 -15.56
C GLY A 62 1.30 -18.93 -14.24
N VAL A 63 2.45 -18.63 -13.62
CA VAL A 63 2.89 -19.22 -12.34
C VAL A 63 1.90 -18.88 -11.23
N VAL A 64 1.29 -17.69 -11.27
CA VAL A 64 0.29 -17.26 -10.29
C VAL A 64 -0.91 -18.22 -10.23
N ARG A 65 -1.34 -18.76 -11.36
CA ARG A 65 -2.46 -19.71 -11.40
C ARG A 65 -2.07 -21.06 -10.80
N PHE A 66 -0.84 -21.51 -11.03
CA PHE A 66 -0.29 -22.72 -10.40
C PHE A 66 -0.19 -22.56 -8.88
N ILE A 67 0.41 -21.47 -8.40
CA ILE A 67 0.45 -21.12 -6.97
C ILE A 67 -0.96 -21.00 -6.41
N GLY A 68 -1.89 -20.43 -7.20
CA GLY A 68 -3.27 -20.31 -6.81
C GLY A 68 -3.92 -21.65 -6.52
N VAL A 69 -3.76 -22.65 -7.39
CA VAL A 69 -4.28 -24.00 -7.14
C VAL A 69 -3.69 -24.61 -5.87
N LEU A 70 -2.39 -24.41 -5.62
CA LEU A 70 -1.72 -24.92 -4.42
C LEU A 70 -2.21 -24.24 -3.13
N LEU A 71 -2.51 -22.95 -3.19
CA LEU A 71 -2.96 -22.16 -2.04
C LEU A 71 -4.48 -22.10 -1.87
N GLU A 72 -5.26 -22.57 -2.85
CA GLU A 72 -6.73 -22.71 -2.79
C GLU A 72 -7.21 -23.36 -1.48
N PRO A 73 -6.67 -24.51 -1.01
CA PRO A 73 -7.14 -25.14 0.23
C PRO A 73 -6.88 -24.30 1.50
N LEU A 74 -5.96 -23.34 1.46
CA LEU A 74 -5.70 -22.42 2.58
C LEU A 74 -6.55 -21.15 2.46
N MET A 75 -6.53 -20.52 1.28
CA MET A 75 -7.15 -19.22 1.05
C MET A 75 -8.68 -19.26 1.09
N ARG A 76 -9.27 -20.34 0.57
CA ARG A 76 -10.73 -20.47 0.48
C ARG A 76 -11.41 -20.59 1.85
N PRO A 77 -10.98 -21.47 2.78
CA PRO A 77 -11.60 -21.56 4.10
C PRO A 77 -11.27 -20.37 5.01
N LEU A 78 -10.02 -19.88 4.98
CA LEU A 78 -9.56 -18.86 5.91
C LEU A 78 -10.03 -17.45 5.52
N PHE A 79 -9.88 -17.08 4.25
CA PHE A 79 -10.09 -15.71 3.77
C PHE A 79 -11.27 -15.57 2.81
N ARG A 80 -11.90 -16.69 2.41
CA ARG A 80 -13.03 -16.72 1.46
C ARG A 80 -12.70 -15.99 0.15
N VAL A 81 -11.47 -16.16 -0.33
CA VAL A 81 -10.97 -15.71 -1.63
C VAL A 81 -10.37 -16.89 -2.39
N PRO A 82 -10.33 -16.87 -3.73
CA PRO A 82 -9.70 -17.94 -4.51
C PRO A 82 -8.20 -17.99 -4.23
N GLY A 83 -7.57 -19.11 -4.54
CA GLY A 83 -6.17 -19.35 -4.23
C GLY A 83 -5.20 -18.38 -4.90
N VAL A 84 -5.56 -17.78 -6.04
CA VAL A 84 -4.79 -16.69 -6.68
C VAL A 84 -4.60 -15.48 -5.75
N GLY A 85 -5.52 -15.29 -4.80
CA GLY A 85 -5.38 -14.30 -3.73
C GLY A 85 -4.21 -14.61 -2.79
N GLY A 86 -3.78 -15.87 -2.68
CA GLY A 86 -2.61 -16.26 -1.90
C GLY A 86 -1.30 -15.72 -2.48
N PHE A 87 -1.19 -15.65 -3.81
CA PHE A 87 -0.07 -14.97 -4.46
C PHE A 87 -0.07 -13.48 -4.13
N VAL A 88 -1.23 -12.81 -4.27
CA VAL A 88 -1.36 -11.38 -3.96
C VAL A 88 -1.08 -11.11 -2.48
N TRP A 89 -1.48 -12.01 -1.60
CA TRP A 89 -1.19 -11.93 -0.16
C TRP A 89 0.30 -12.06 0.12
N ALA A 90 0.97 -13.08 -0.44
CA ALA A 90 2.42 -13.26 -0.29
C ALA A 90 3.20 -12.05 -0.84
N MET A 91 2.82 -11.56 -2.03
CA MET A 91 3.44 -10.37 -2.61
C MET A 91 3.13 -9.12 -1.81
N GLY A 92 1.90 -8.96 -1.30
CA GLY A 92 1.51 -7.86 -0.42
C GLY A 92 2.32 -7.85 0.88
N MET A 93 2.59 -9.01 1.47
CA MET A 93 3.49 -9.11 2.63
C MET A 93 4.94 -8.81 2.26
N ALA A 94 5.42 -9.25 1.10
CA ALA A 94 6.81 -9.02 0.66
C ALA A 94 7.09 -7.59 0.19
N SER A 95 6.11 -6.91 -0.41
CA SER A 95 6.27 -5.59 -1.05
C SER A 95 5.44 -4.45 -0.43
N GLY A 96 4.47 -4.76 0.42
CA GLY A 96 3.66 -3.77 1.15
C GLY A 96 2.71 -2.94 0.28
N PHE A 97 2.26 -1.81 0.82
CA PHE A 97 1.53 -0.77 0.09
C PHE A 97 2.46 -0.01 -0.87
N PRO A 98 2.07 0.30 -2.12
CA PRO A 98 0.76 0.08 -2.78
C PRO A 98 0.68 -1.23 -3.59
N ALA A 99 1.65 -2.12 -3.46
CA ALA A 99 1.78 -3.26 -4.34
C ALA A 99 0.67 -4.30 -4.17
N GLY A 100 0.28 -4.63 -2.94
CA GLY A 100 -0.84 -5.56 -2.69
C GLY A 100 -2.16 -5.08 -3.29
N ALA A 101 -2.48 -3.79 -3.17
CA ALA A 101 -3.65 -3.19 -3.80
C ALA A 101 -3.57 -3.20 -5.33
N LYS A 102 -2.41 -2.86 -5.91
CA LYS A 102 -2.20 -2.89 -7.36
C LYS A 102 -2.40 -4.31 -7.92
N LEU A 103 -1.83 -5.32 -7.27
CA LEU A 103 -1.97 -6.72 -7.68
C LEU A 103 -3.40 -7.22 -7.51
N THR A 104 -4.09 -6.85 -6.43
CA THR A 104 -5.51 -7.17 -6.24
C THR A 104 -6.37 -6.59 -7.38
N ALA A 105 -6.16 -5.31 -7.70
CA ALA A 105 -6.86 -4.64 -8.79
C ALA A 105 -6.56 -5.32 -10.14
N ARG A 106 -5.31 -5.73 -10.37
CA ARG A 106 -4.90 -6.45 -11.58
C ARG A 106 -5.62 -7.80 -11.72
N MET A 107 -5.61 -8.63 -10.67
CA MET A 107 -6.30 -9.93 -10.68
C MET A 107 -7.82 -9.78 -10.90
N ARG A 108 -8.42 -8.70 -10.38
CA ARG A 108 -9.82 -8.36 -10.64
C ARG A 108 -10.07 -7.99 -12.11
N GLN A 109 -9.19 -7.18 -12.70
CA GLN A 109 -9.28 -6.77 -14.11
C GLN A 109 -9.12 -7.96 -15.06
N GLU A 110 -8.30 -8.95 -14.69
CA GLU A 110 -8.15 -10.21 -15.43
C GLU A 110 -9.28 -11.23 -15.17
N GLY A 111 -10.29 -10.87 -14.36
CA GLY A 111 -11.43 -11.74 -14.07
C GLY A 111 -11.12 -12.91 -13.14
N GLN A 112 -9.93 -12.95 -12.52
CA GLN A 112 -9.55 -14.00 -11.57
C GLN A 112 -10.19 -13.82 -10.18
N LEU A 113 -10.66 -12.60 -9.88
CA LEU A 113 -11.38 -12.27 -8.65
C LEU A 113 -12.75 -11.67 -9.00
N SER A 114 -13.77 -11.99 -8.22
CA SER A 114 -15.00 -11.19 -8.17
C SER A 114 -14.77 -9.87 -7.44
N LYS A 115 -15.74 -8.94 -7.54
CA LYS A 115 -15.68 -7.67 -6.81
C LYS A 115 -15.53 -7.88 -5.29
N ILE A 116 -16.35 -8.77 -4.73
CA ILE A 116 -16.37 -9.04 -3.28
C ILE A 116 -15.05 -9.70 -2.84
N GLU A 117 -14.52 -10.63 -3.64
CA GLU A 117 -13.23 -11.27 -3.33
C GLU A 117 -12.08 -10.27 -3.41
N ALA A 118 -12.09 -9.34 -4.37
CA ALA A 118 -11.10 -8.27 -4.46
C ALA A 118 -11.20 -7.27 -3.30
N GLU A 119 -12.42 -6.88 -2.89
CA GLU A 119 -12.65 -6.00 -1.74
C GLU A 119 -12.17 -6.63 -0.44
N ARG A 120 -12.38 -7.94 -0.25
CA ARG A 120 -11.81 -8.68 0.88
C ARG A 120 -10.30 -8.75 0.79
N LEU A 121 -9.77 -9.15 -0.36
CA LEU A 121 -8.33 -9.33 -0.53
C LEU A 121 -7.57 -8.03 -0.26
N VAL A 122 -8.05 -6.89 -0.77
CA VAL A 122 -7.37 -5.60 -0.54
C VAL A 122 -7.42 -5.18 0.93
N SER A 123 -8.44 -5.56 1.71
CA SER A 123 -8.56 -5.12 3.11
C SER A 123 -7.45 -5.66 4.01
N PHE A 124 -6.85 -6.80 3.66
CA PHE A 124 -5.76 -7.42 4.45
C PHE A 124 -4.42 -7.55 3.69
N THR A 125 -4.37 -7.16 2.42
CA THR A 125 -3.12 -7.11 1.63
C THR A 125 -2.57 -5.69 1.45
N ASN A 126 -3.28 -4.69 1.99
CA ASN A 126 -2.92 -3.28 1.94
C ASN A 126 -2.37 -2.79 3.29
N SER A 127 -1.32 -3.43 3.77
CA SER A 127 -0.63 -3.04 5.00
C SER A 127 0.81 -2.59 4.74
N SER A 128 1.32 -1.74 5.62
CA SER A 128 2.74 -1.40 5.67
C SER A 128 3.52 -2.65 6.07
N ASN A 129 4.43 -3.12 5.22
CA ASN A 129 5.17 -4.34 5.52
C ASN A 129 6.45 -4.04 6.35
N PRO A 130 7.02 -5.06 7.01
CA PRO A 130 8.27 -4.90 7.76
C PRO A 130 9.41 -4.34 6.89
N LEU A 131 9.56 -4.76 5.64
CA LEU A 131 10.60 -4.25 4.73
C LEU A 131 10.51 -2.74 4.48
N PHE A 132 9.30 -2.19 4.33
CA PHE A 132 9.04 -0.77 4.17
C PHE A 132 9.26 -0.04 5.49
N ILE A 133 8.82 -0.60 6.62
CA ILE A 133 9.02 0.01 7.93
C ILE A 133 10.51 0.09 8.26
N PHE A 134 11.25 -1.03 8.14
CA PHE A 134 12.67 -1.07 8.46
C PHE A 134 13.51 -0.34 7.40
N GLY A 135 13.30 -0.61 6.11
CA GLY A 135 14.08 -0.04 5.03
C GLY A 135 13.72 1.42 4.76
N ALA A 136 12.45 1.69 4.45
CA ALA A 136 12.06 3.01 3.99
C ALA A 136 11.87 4.02 5.11
N VAL A 137 11.18 3.64 6.17
CA VAL A 137 10.86 4.56 7.27
C VAL A 137 12.01 4.66 8.27
N SER A 138 12.55 3.53 8.72
CA SER A 138 13.51 3.56 9.84
C SER A 138 14.91 3.93 9.38
N VAL A 139 15.42 3.23 8.37
CA VAL A 139 16.73 3.54 7.78
C VAL A 139 16.65 4.76 6.86
N GLY A 140 15.66 4.80 5.97
CA GLY A 140 15.55 5.86 4.96
C GLY A 140 15.07 7.22 5.50
N PHE A 141 14.01 7.25 6.32
CA PHE A 141 13.42 8.51 6.81
C PHE A 141 14.05 8.98 8.13
N PHE A 142 14.15 8.09 9.11
CA PHE A 142 14.63 8.43 10.45
C PHE A 142 16.13 8.22 10.66
N TYR A 143 16.83 7.58 9.71
CA TYR A 143 18.25 7.19 9.85
C TYR A 143 18.54 6.43 11.15
N ASN A 144 17.54 5.72 11.69
CA ASN A 144 17.59 5.04 12.98
C ASN A 144 16.83 3.72 12.92
N VAL A 145 17.59 2.62 12.95
CA VAL A 145 17.08 1.24 12.85
C VAL A 145 16.20 0.86 14.05
N GLN A 146 16.46 1.40 15.25
CA GLN A 146 15.71 1.04 16.46
C GLN A 146 14.25 1.48 16.39
N LEU A 147 13.96 2.58 15.68
CA LEU A 147 12.59 3.02 15.44
C LEU A 147 11.79 2.00 14.61
N GLY A 148 12.45 1.18 13.79
CA GLY A 148 11.77 0.14 13.01
C GLY A 148 11.16 -0.94 13.85
N VAL A 149 11.81 -1.30 14.95
CA VAL A 149 11.27 -2.31 15.89
C VAL A 149 10.02 -1.74 16.56
N ILE A 150 10.06 -0.47 16.99
CA ILE A 150 8.91 0.19 17.62
C ILE A 150 7.74 0.31 16.63
N LEU A 151 8.00 0.74 15.41
CA LEU A 151 6.98 0.90 14.37
C LEU A 151 6.41 -0.44 13.91
N ALA A 152 7.25 -1.47 13.76
CA ALA A 152 6.80 -2.81 13.43
C ALA A 152 5.91 -3.38 14.54
N LEU A 153 6.29 -3.23 15.81
CA LEU A 153 5.47 -3.65 16.95
C LEU A 153 4.12 -2.93 16.98
N ALA A 154 4.10 -1.61 16.77
CA ALA A 154 2.88 -0.82 16.71
C ALA A 154 1.92 -1.31 15.61
N ILE A 155 2.46 -1.59 14.41
CA ILE A 155 1.67 -2.08 13.28
C ILE A 155 1.18 -3.51 13.49
N THR A 156 2.00 -4.38 14.10
CA THR A 156 1.55 -5.75 14.44
C THR A 156 0.41 -5.74 15.47
N LEU A 157 0.45 -4.81 16.43
CA LEU A 157 -0.62 -4.62 17.42
C LEU A 157 -1.92 -4.13 16.76
N GLU A 158 -1.82 -3.21 15.80
CA GLU A 158 -2.97 -2.74 15.03
C GLU A 158 -3.64 -3.87 14.24
N THR A 159 -2.85 -4.73 13.57
CA THR A 159 -3.39 -5.89 12.86
C THR A 159 -4.05 -6.91 13.79
N SER A 160 -3.56 -7.08 15.02
CA SER A 160 -4.18 -7.98 16.00
C SER A 160 -5.46 -7.44 16.66
N ALA A 161 -5.74 -6.15 16.52
CA ALA A 161 -6.95 -5.51 17.07
C ALA A 161 -8.13 -5.49 16.08
N LEU A 162 -7.90 -5.94 14.84
CA LEU A 162 -8.90 -6.01 13.76
C LEU A 162 -9.47 -7.42 13.55
N ASP A 163 -8.93 -8.43 14.26
CA ASP A 163 -9.43 -9.81 14.35
C ASP A 163 -10.26 -10.03 15.63
#